data_AF-A0A3P7JCY8-F1
#
_entry.id   AF-A0A3P7JCY8-F1
#
_cell.length_a   1.000
_cell.length_b   1.000
_cell.length_c   1.000
_cell.angle_alpha   90.00
_cell.angle_beta   90.00
_cell.angle_gamma   90.00
#
_symmetry.space_group_name_H-M   'P 1'
#
loop_
_entity.id
_entity.type
_entity.pdbx_description
1 polymer ?
#
loop_
_entity_poly.entity_id
_entity_poly.type
_entity_poly.pdbx_seq_one_letter_code
_entity_poly.pdbx_strand_id
1 'polypeptide(L)'
;MSYKYSVALNIEFRKCLQMLNVESSHLYQDCEQFFRECARVLREGGYLCWIDLRYKTQVQDTRRQAITAGLVEERWDDITMNVLQGINRTAARYDRLLDKVINCIISSHDDIY
;
A
#
# COMPACT_ATOMS: atom_id res chain seq x y z
N MET A 1 10.77 5.62 20.39
CA MET A 1 10.08 5.61 19.08
C MET A 1 8.81 6.42 19.22
N SER A 2 8.55 7.39 18.33
CA SER A 2 7.38 8.28 18.41
C SER A 2 6.54 8.14 17.14
N TYR A 3 5.22 8.33 17.27
CA TYR A 3 4.28 8.33 16.14
C TYR A 3 3.38 9.57 16.20
N LYS A 4 2.79 9.93 15.06
CA LYS A 4 1.76 10.97 14.97
C LYS A 4 0.49 10.36 14.37
N TYR A 5 -0.68 10.81 14.84
CA TYR A 5 -1.98 10.38 14.34
C TYR A 5 -2.78 11.62 13.87
N SER A 6 -3.24 11.60 12.62
CA SER A 6 -4.09 12.65 12.02
C SER A 6 -4.57 12.21 10.63
N VAL A 7 -5.38 13.05 9.99
CA VAL A 7 -5.59 13.04 8.54
C VAL A 7 -4.30 13.49 7.86
N ALA A 8 -3.74 12.66 6.98
CA ALA A 8 -2.42 12.91 6.38
C ALA A 8 -2.33 14.25 5.61
N LEU A 9 -3.45 14.73 5.06
CA LEU A 9 -3.53 16.02 4.36
C LEU A 9 -3.45 17.24 5.29
N ASN A 10 -3.69 17.08 6.59
CA ASN A 10 -3.87 18.19 7.54
C ASN A 10 -2.83 18.19 8.68
N ILE A 11 -1.76 17.40 8.56
CA ILE A 11 -0.76 17.29 9.62
C ILE A 11 0.54 17.99 9.27
N GLU A 12 1.10 18.68 10.26
CA GLU A 12 2.44 19.25 10.15
C GLU A 12 3.50 18.15 10.25
N PHE A 13 4.10 17.83 9.10
CA PHE A 13 5.32 17.05 9.00
C PHE A 13 6.54 17.97 8.93
N ARG A 14 7.61 17.56 9.62
CA ARG A 14 8.95 18.04 9.24
C ARG A 14 9.27 17.48 7.87
N LYS A 15 9.99 18.25 7.05
CA LYS A 15 10.40 17.78 5.73
C LYS A 15 11.20 16.48 5.87
N CYS A 16 10.88 15.49 5.04
CA CYS A 16 11.49 14.17 5.07
C CYS A 16 12.24 13.86 3.77
N LEU A 17 13.12 12.87 3.90
CA LEU A 17 13.93 12.34 2.81
C LEU A 17 13.16 11.39 1.91
N GLN A 18 12.32 10.59 2.53
CA GLN A 18 11.56 9.52 1.92
C GLN A 18 10.17 9.53 2.52
N MET A 19 9.17 9.35 1.67
CA MET A 19 7.78 9.15 2.06
C MET A 19 7.31 7.84 1.46
N LEU A 20 6.65 7.01 2.26
CA LEU A 20 6.05 5.76 1.83
C LEU A 20 4.53 5.88 1.91
N ASN A 21 3.85 5.61 0.80
CA ASN A 21 2.40 5.43 0.77
C ASN A 21 2.11 4.01 0.27
N VAL A 22 1.36 3.25 1.07
CA VAL A 22 0.91 1.90 0.72
C VAL A 22 -0.62 1.87 0.74
N GLU A 23 -1.23 1.74 -0.45
CA GLU A 23 -2.66 1.45 -0.65
C GLU A 23 -3.64 2.40 0.08
N SER A 24 -3.24 3.64 0.33
CA SER A 24 -4.09 4.62 1.02
C SER A 24 -4.54 5.79 0.14
N SER A 25 -3.89 6.05 -0.99
CA SER A 25 -4.12 7.30 -1.72
C SER A 25 -5.42 7.30 -2.53
N HIS A 26 -5.93 6.12 -2.93
CA HIS A 26 -7.23 5.99 -3.60
C HIS A 26 -8.42 6.38 -2.72
N LEU A 27 -8.21 6.48 -1.40
CA LEU A 27 -9.25 6.88 -0.45
C LEU A 27 -9.44 8.41 -0.41
N TYR A 28 -8.51 9.19 -0.98
CA TYR A 28 -8.66 10.62 -1.11
C TYR A 28 -9.48 10.96 -2.36
N GLN A 29 -10.51 11.79 -2.17
CA GLN A 29 -11.34 12.28 -3.28
C GLN A 29 -10.54 13.11 -4.28
N ASP A 30 -9.57 13.90 -3.80
CA ASP A 30 -8.62 14.66 -4.62
C ASP A 30 -7.22 14.01 -4.53
N CYS A 31 -6.92 13.16 -5.52
CA CYS A 31 -5.62 12.49 -5.62
C CYS A 31 -4.48 13.47 -5.97
N GLU A 32 -4.78 14.60 -6.63
CA GLU A 32 -3.76 15.62 -6.90
C GLU A 32 -3.37 16.36 -5.62
N GLN A 33 -4.36 16.67 -4.76
CA GLN A 33 -4.09 17.22 -3.43
C GLN A 33 -3.17 16.31 -2.60
N PHE A 34 -3.42 15.01 -2.64
CA PHE A 34 -2.54 14.04 -2.00
C PHE A 34 -1.08 14.18 -2.49
N PHE A 35 -0.85 14.24 -3.80
CA PHE A 35 0.50 14.39 -4.33
C PHE A 35 1.12 15.76 -4.01
N ARG A 36 0.32 16.84 -3.98
CA ARG A 36 0.80 18.18 -3.56
C ARG A 36 1.27 18.17 -2.11
N GLU A 37 0.54 17.48 -1.23
CA GLU A 37 0.96 17.32 0.16
C GLU A 37 2.22 16.47 0.28
N CYS A 38 2.36 15.39 -0.50
CA CYS A 38 3.61 14.62 -0.58
C CYS A 38 4.79 15.49 -1.03
N ALA A 39 4.62 16.31 -2.07
CA ALA A 39 5.67 17.20 -2.54
C ALA A 39 6.06 18.25 -1.48
N ARG A 40 5.08 18.81 -0.75
CA ARG A 40 5.31 19.80 0.31
C ARG A 40 6.18 19.25 1.45
N VAL A 41 5.92 18.01 1.85
CA VAL A 41 6.60 17.37 2.99
C VAL A 41 7.91 16.71 2.61
N LEU A 42 8.20 16.53 1.32
CA LEU A 42 9.53 16.11 0.89
C LEU A 42 10.51 17.29 0.93
N ARG A 43 11.76 16.97 1.25
CA ARG A 43 12.88 17.87 0.99
C ARG A 43 13.24 17.83 -0.50
N GLU A 44 13.99 18.82 -0.97
CA GLU A 44 14.58 18.78 -2.32
C GLU A 44 15.42 17.50 -2.49
N GLY A 45 15.20 16.79 -3.60
CA GLY A 45 15.80 15.48 -3.86
C GLY A 45 15.28 14.34 -2.97
N GLY A 46 14.17 14.53 -2.26
CA GLY A 46 13.47 13.47 -1.54
C GLY A 46 12.64 12.59 -2.48
N TYR A 47 12.33 11.38 -2.02
CA TYR A 47 11.62 10.38 -2.83
C TYR A 47 10.25 10.03 -2.25
N LEU A 48 9.24 9.97 -3.12
CA LEU A 48 7.96 9.34 -2.84
C LEU A 48 8.00 7.89 -3.34
N CYS A 49 7.97 6.93 -2.41
CA CYS A 49 7.72 5.52 -2.71
C CYS A 49 6.21 5.29 -2.59
N TRP A 50 5.54 5.10 -3.73
CA TRP A 50 4.09 5.03 -3.79
C TRP A 50 3.65 3.73 -4.48
N ILE A 51 2.73 3.02 -3.82
CA ILE A 51 2.05 1.83 -4.33
C ILE A 51 0.58 1.96 -3.99
N ASP A 52 -0.29 1.64 -4.97
CA ASP A 52 -1.72 1.69 -4.76
C ASP A 52 -2.50 0.85 -5.79
N LEU A 53 -3.75 0.56 -5.49
CA LEU A 53 -4.71 -0.03 -6.40
C LEU A 53 -5.28 1.07 -7.31
N ARG A 54 -5.25 0.84 -8.62
CA ARG A 54 -5.86 1.71 -9.62
C ARG A 54 -6.51 0.89 -10.71
N TYR A 55 -7.65 1.35 -11.21
CA TYR A 55 -8.18 0.83 -12.46
C TYR A 55 -7.27 1.28 -13.62
N LYS A 56 -7.17 0.44 -14.65
CA LYS A 56 -6.35 0.73 -15.84
C LYS A 56 -6.69 2.08 -16.48
N THR A 57 -7.96 2.48 -16.43
CA THR A 57 -8.45 3.77 -16.94
C THR A 57 -7.96 4.98 -16.12
N GLN A 58 -7.59 4.80 -14.86
CA GLN A 58 -7.17 5.87 -13.95
C GLN A 58 -5.65 6.08 -13.92
N VAL A 59 -4.87 5.14 -14.46
CA VAL A 59 -3.41 5.14 -14.35
C VAL A 59 -2.79 6.40 -14.96
N GLN A 60 -3.18 6.75 -16.19
CA GLN A 60 -2.61 7.91 -16.88
C GLN A 60 -3.01 9.22 -16.18
N ASP A 61 -4.24 9.31 -15.68
CA ASP A 61 -4.72 10.48 -14.94
C ASP A 61 -3.97 10.64 -13.61
N THR A 62 -3.76 9.56 -12.88
CA THR A 62 -3.01 9.55 -11.61
C THR A 62 -1.57 10.00 -11.83
N ARG A 63 -0.91 9.48 -12.87
CA ARG A 63 0.47 9.87 -13.23
C ARG A 63 0.55 11.36 -13.57
N ARG A 64 -0.40 11.86 -14.35
CA ARG A 64 -0.50 13.28 -14.69
C ARG A 64 -0.71 14.15 -13.43
N GLN A 65 -1.57 13.75 -12.51
CA GLN A 65 -1.79 14.45 -11.25
C GLN A 65 -0.51 14.54 -10.41
N ALA A 66 0.29 13.47 -10.33
CA ALA A 66 1.58 13.50 -9.65
C ALA A 66 2.56 14.50 -10.28
N ILE A 67 2.65 14.52 -11.62
CA ILE A 67 3.48 15.48 -12.36
C ILE A 67 3.01 16.92 -12.14
N THR A 68 1.70 17.18 -12.25
CA THR A 68 1.10 18.50 -11.98
C THR A 68 1.37 18.97 -10.55
N ALA A 69 1.42 18.05 -9.58
CA ALA A 69 1.75 18.34 -8.20
C ALA A 69 3.26 18.63 -7.95
N GLY A 70 4.10 18.58 -9.00
CA GLY A 70 5.52 18.91 -8.94
C GLY A 70 6.44 17.73 -8.65
N LEU A 71 5.95 16.49 -8.73
CA LEU A 71 6.78 15.29 -8.65
C LEU A 71 7.35 14.93 -10.03
N VAL A 72 8.53 14.32 -10.05
CA VAL A 72 9.13 13.75 -11.26
C VAL A 72 9.04 12.23 -11.16
N GLU A 73 8.59 11.59 -12.24
CA GLU A 73 8.52 10.13 -12.30
C GLU A 73 9.90 9.54 -12.60
N GLU A 74 10.54 8.97 -11.58
CA GLU A 74 11.81 8.24 -11.72
C GLU A 74 11.59 6.78 -12.16
N ARG A 75 10.49 6.17 -11.69
CA ARG A 75 10.18 4.76 -11.95
C ARG A 75 8.69 4.49 -11.78
N TRP A 76 8.14 3.68 -12.68
CA TRP A 76 6.79 3.16 -12.63
C TRP A 76 6.80 1.68 -12.99
N ASP A 77 6.21 0.84 -12.13
CA ASP A 77 6.06 -0.60 -12.37
C ASP A 77 4.59 -1.00 -12.21
N ASP A 78 4.06 -1.74 -13.19
CA ASP A 78 2.81 -2.47 -13.01
C ASP A 78 3.11 -3.81 -12.30
N ILE A 79 2.78 -3.86 -11.02
CA ILE A 79 3.01 -5.03 -10.16
C ILE A 79 1.74 -5.88 -9.97
N THR A 80 0.70 -5.70 -10.78
CA THR A 80 -0.58 -6.41 -10.62
C THR A 80 -0.38 -7.92 -10.53
N MET A 81 0.49 -8.48 -11.39
CA MET A 81 0.78 -9.91 -11.37
C MET A 81 1.55 -10.36 -10.12
N ASN A 82 2.44 -9.52 -9.59
CA ASN A 82 3.14 -9.81 -8.34
C ASN A 82 2.16 -9.85 -7.16
N VAL A 83 1.20 -8.93 -7.11
CA VAL A 83 0.15 -8.89 -6.08
C VAL A 83 -0.74 -10.14 -6.17
N LEU A 84 -1.22 -10.50 -7.36
CA LEU A 84 -2.02 -11.71 -7.56
C LEU A 84 -1.28 -12.98 -7.12
N GLN A 85 0.01 -13.09 -7.43
CA GLN A 85 0.83 -14.20 -6.94
C GLN A 85 0.95 -14.21 -5.41
N GLY A 86 1.12 -13.04 -4.79
CA GLY A 86 1.15 -12.90 -3.33
C GLY A 86 -0.15 -13.35 -2.67
N ILE A 87 -1.29 -12.98 -3.24
CA ILE A 87 -2.62 -13.40 -2.79
C ILE A 87 -2.75 -14.93 -2.87
N ASN A 88 -2.41 -15.53 -4.01
CA ASN A 88 -2.50 -16.99 -4.18
C ASN A 88 -1.60 -17.76 -3.20
N ARG A 89 -0.37 -17.28 -2.97
CA ARG A 89 0.55 -17.88 -1.99
C ARG A 89 0.00 -17.77 -0.56
N THR A 90 -0.64 -16.65 -0.26
CA THR A 90 -1.25 -16.39 1.05
C THR A 90 -2.45 -17.29 1.28
N ALA A 91 -3.34 -17.43 0.30
CA ALA A 91 -4.47 -18.35 0.34
C ALA A 91 -4.01 -19.81 0.58
N ALA A 92 -3.08 -20.30 -0.24
CA ALA A 92 -2.53 -21.65 -0.09
C ALA A 92 -1.80 -21.88 1.24
N ARG A 93 -1.32 -20.82 1.90
CA ARG A 93 -0.78 -20.92 3.27
C ARG A 93 -1.91 -21.07 4.29
N TYR A 94 -2.99 -20.32 4.14
CA TYR A 94 -4.16 -20.41 5.04
C TYR A 94 -4.84 -21.77 4.93
N ASP A 95 -5.02 -22.31 3.73
CA ASP A 95 -5.58 -23.66 3.54
C ASP A 95 -4.78 -24.71 4.32
N ARG A 96 -3.44 -24.67 4.21
CA ARG A 96 -2.55 -25.56 4.96
C ARG A 96 -2.62 -25.38 6.48
N LEU A 97 -2.90 -24.16 6.96
CA LEU A 97 -3.07 -23.92 8.40
C LEU A 97 -4.40 -24.48 8.89
N LEU A 98 -5.47 -24.34 8.11
CA LEU A 98 -6.78 -24.92 8.41
C LEU A 98 -6.73 -26.45 8.43
N ASP A 99 -6.09 -27.08 7.43
CA ASP A 99 -5.91 -28.54 7.40
C ASP A 99 -5.20 -29.06 8.65
N LYS A 100 -4.16 -28.36 9.11
CA LYS A 100 -3.45 -28.71 10.35
C LYS A 100 -4.35 -28.62 11.57
N VAL A 101 -5.14 -27.55 11.68
CA VAL A 101 -6.06 -27.36 12.81
C VAL A 101 -7.13 -28.44 12.81
N ILE A 102 -7.73 -28.73 11.65
CA ILE A 102 -8.74 -29.78 11.48
C ILE A 102 -8.17 -31.14 11.89
N ASN A 103 -6.99 -31.50 11.37
CA ASN A 103 -6.35 -32.78 11.68
C ASN A 103 -6.01 -32.91 13.17
N CYS A 104 -5.54 -31.84 13.83
CA CYS A 104 -5.32 -31.85 15.28
C CYS A 104 -6.62 -32.12 16.04
N ILE A 105 -7.71 -31.43 15.68
CA ILE A 105 -9.01 -31.60 16.35
C ILE A 105 -9.53 -33.04 16.21
N ILE A 106 -9.44 -33.61 15.00
CA ILE A 106 -9.87 -34.99 14.73
C ILE A 106 -9.00 -35.97 15.54
N SER A 107 -7.67 -35.84 15.49
CA SER A 107 -6.78 -36.73 16.25
C SER A 107 -7.04 -36.67 17.76
N SER A 108 -7.37 -35.50 18.30
CA SER A 108 -7.70 -35.35 19.72
C SER A 108 -9.08 -35.89 20.11
N HIS A 109 -9.99 -36.14 19.16
CA HIS A 109 -11.27 -36.80 19.42
C HIS A 109 -11.16 -38.33 19.33
N ASP A 110 -10.29 -38.85 18.47
CA ASP A 110 -10.03 -40.29 18.36
C ASP A 110 -9.25 -40.86 19.57
N ASP A 111 -8.54 -40.02 20.34
CA ASP A 111 -7.87 -40.40 21.59
C ASP A 111 -8.82 -40.50 22.82
N ILE A 112 -10.12 -40.25 22.65
CA ILE A 112 -11.14 -40.25 23.75
C ILE A 112 -12.00 -41.53 23.75
N TYR A 113 -11.76 -42.47 22.83
CA TYR A 113 -12.38 -43.81 22.80
C TYR A 113 -11.32 -44.92 22.80
#